data_AF-A0A0Q6ZE46-F1
#
_entry.id   AF-A0A0Q6ZE46-F1
#
_cell.length_a   1.000
_cell.length_b   1.000
_cell.length_c   1.000
_cell.angle_alpha   90.00
_cell.angle_beta   90.00
_cell.angle_gamma   90.00
#
_symmetry.space_group_name_H-M   'P 1'
#
loop_
_entity.id
_entity.type
_entity.pdbx_description
1 polymer ?
#
loop_
_entity_poly.entity_id
_entity_poly.type
_entity_poly.pdbx_seq_one_letter_code
_entity_poly.pdbx_strand_id
1 'polypeptide(L)' 'MGSTADKIKGAANEAIGKAKQGVGEATGSDQLKGEGAIQEAKGHGQKAVGNAKEAAKEAVNKAAELANRKL' A
#
# COMPACT_ATOMS: atom_id res chain seq x y z
N MET A 1 2.79 -8.15 -14.88
CA MET A 1 2.80 -9.21 -13.84
C MET A 1 3.61 -8.71 -12.66
N GLY A 2 2.96 -8.19 -11.61
CA GLY A 2 3.60 -7.80 -10.32
C GLY A 2 2.77 -8.19 -9.08
N SER A 3 1.52 -8.60 -9.29
CA SER A 3 0.49 -8.60 -8.26
C SER A 3 0.63 -9.65 -7.14
N THR A 4 1.49 -10.66 -7.27
CA THR A 4 1.68 -11.69 -6.22
C THR A 4 2.91 -11.38 -5.38
N ALA A 5 4.04 -11.05 -6.03
CA ALA A 5 5.28 -10.71 -5.34
C ALA A 5 5.15 -9.39 -4.56
N ASP A 6 4.44 -8.40 -5.11
CA ASP A 6 4.22 -7.11 -4.43
C ASP A 6 3.24 -7.24 -3.26
N LYS A 7 2.21 -8.11 -3.37
CA LYS A 7 1.30 -8.41 -2.25
C LYS A 7 2.01 -9.17 -1.13
N ILE A 8 2.88 -10.13 -1.46
CA ILE A 8 3.69 -10.85 -0.46
C ILE A 8 4.67 -9.90 0.24
N LYS A 9 5.35 -9.02 -0.50
CA LYS A 9 6.19 -7.97 0.09
C LYS A 9 5.40 -7.02 0.98
N GLY A 10 4.19 -6.65 0.59
CA GLY A 10 3.27 -5.84 1.40
C GLY A 10 2.94 -6.51 2.73
N ALA A 11 2.50 -7.78 2.68
CA ALA A 11 2.17 -8.55 3.87
C ALA A 11 3.38 -8.78 4.80
N ALA A 12 4.57 -9.05 4.22
CA ALA A 12 5.80 -9.20 4.99
C ALA A 12 6.20 -7.90 5.69
N ASN A 13 6.10 -6.75 5.02
CA ASN A 13 6.39 -5.46 5.61
C ASN A 13 5.38 -5.07 6.70
N GLU A 14 4.09 -5.39 6.52
CA GLU A 14 3.07 -5.18 7.56
C GLU A 14 3.35 -6.04 8.80
N ALA A 15 3.75 -7.31 8.62
CA ALA A 15 4.11 -8.20 9.73
C ALA A 15 5.35 -7.70 10.48
N ILE A 16 6.39 -7.27 9.75
CA ILE A 16 7.61 -6.69 10.34
C ILE A 16 7.31 -5.37 11.05
N GLY A 17 6.44 -4.52 10.48
CA GLY A 17 6.01 -3.27 11.09
C GLY A 17 5.30 -3.49 12.43
N LYS A 18 4.33 -4.42 12.46
CA LYS A 18 3.64 -4.80 13.71
C LYS A 18 4.58 -5.40 14.74
N ALA A 19 5.53 -6.22 14.31
CA ALA A 19 6.55 -6.77 15.21
C ALA A 19 7.44 -5.66 15.79
N LYS A 20 7.89 -4.70 14.97
CA LYS A 20 8.65 -3.53 15.45
C LYS A 20 7.84 -2.64 16.40
N GLN A 21 6.54 -2.46 16.15
CA GLN A 21 5.65 -1.72 17.06
C GLN A 21 5.52 -2.44 18.40
N GLY A 22 5.24 -3.75 18.40
CA GLY A 22 5.15 -4.54 19.62
C GLY A 22 6.45 -4.58 20.42
N VAL A 23 7.60 -4.71 19.74
CA VAL A 23 8.92 -4.64 20.38
C VAL A 23 9.24 -3.22 20.87
N GLY A 24 8.91 -2.19 20.10
CA GLY A 24 9.10 -0.79 20.49
C GLY A 24 8.24 -0.39 21.71
N GLU A 25 7.01 -0.90 21.78
CA GLU A 25 6.11 -0.77 22.94
C GLU A 25 6.67 -1.49 24.17
N ALA A 26 7.15 -2.73 24.00
CA ALA A 26 7.69 -3.53 25.09
C ALA A 26 9.04 -3.00 25.62
N THR A 27 9.84 -2.36 24.76
CA THR A 27 11.19 -1.86 25.11
C THR A 27 11.23 -0.38 25.47
N GLY A 28 10.11 0.36 25.33
CA GLY A 28 10.05 1.79 25.62
C GLY A 28 10.91 2.65 24.68
N SER A 29 11.17 2.17 23.46
CA SER A 29 12.05 2.85 22.51
C SER A 29 11.23 3.75 21.59
N ASP A 30 11.11 5.04 21.94
CA ASP A 30 10.37 6.05 21.17
C ASP A 30 10.82 6.13 19.70
N GLN A 31 12.09 5.81 19.44
CA GLN A 31 12.64 5.76 18.09
C GLN A 31 11.99 4.66 17.22
N LEU A 32 11.78 3.46 17.79
CA LEU A 32 11.14 2.35 17.08
C LEU A 32 9.64 2.59 16.86
N LYS A 33 8.96 3.24 17.82
CA LYS A 33 7.57 3.69 17.64
C LYS A 33 7.45 4.74 16.54
N GLY A 34 8.36 5.73 16.53
CA GLY A 34 8.39 6.79 15.52
C GLY A 34 8.63 6.25 14.11
N GLU A 35 9.63 5.37 13.95
CA GLU A 35 9.90 4.72 12.66
C GLU A 35 8.71 3.88 12.18
N GLY A 36 8.05 3.13 13.07
CA GLY A 36 6.86 2.36 12.75
C GLY A 36 5.71 3.23 12.26
N ALA A 37 5.40 4.32 12.97
CA ALA A 37 4.33 5.25 12.60
C ALA A 37 4.59 5.95 11.26
N ILE A 38 5.83 6.36 10.99
CA ILE A 38 6.22 6.95 9.70
C ILE A 38 6.09 5.92 8.58
N GLN A 39 6.48 4.67 8.83
CA GLN A 39 6.40 3.60 7.84
C GLN A 39 4.95 3.21 7.52
N GLU A 40 4.07 3.16 8.54
CA GLU A 40 2.63 2.97 8.33
C GLU A 40 2.00 4.13 7.54
N ALA A 41 2.29 5.38 7.93
CA ALA A 41 1.77 6.55 7.23
C ALA A 41 2.20 6.55 5.76
N LYS A 42 3.47 6.23 5.48
CA LYS A 42 4.00 6.08 4.11
C LYS A 42 3.30 4.95 3.35
N GLY A 43 3.10 3.80 3.99
CA GLY A 43 2.41 2.66 3.41
C GLY A 43 0.94 2.95 3.07
N HIS A 44 0.21 3.61 3.98
CA HIS A 44 -1.15 4.06 3.77
C HIS A 44 -1.25 5.10 2.64
N GLY A 45 -0.34 6.08 2.61
CA GLY A 45 -0.27 7.06 1.53
C GLY A 45 -0.03 6.40 0.17
N GLN A 46 0.90 5.44 0.09
CA GLN A 46 1.18 4.70 -1.13
C GLN A 46 0.00 3.84 -1.59
N LYS A 47 -0.69 3.13 -0.67
CA LYS A 47 -1.91 2.37 -0.98
C LYS A 47 -3.02 3.29 -1.51
N ALA A 48 -3.25 4.43 -0.86
CA ALA A 48 -4.28 5.38 -1.28
C ALA A 48 -4.02 5.93 -2.68
N VAL A 49 -2.78 6.36 -2.96
CA VAL A 49 -2.38 6.83 -4.30
C VAL A 49 -2.47 5.72 -5.34
N GLY A 50 -2.06 4.49 -4.98
CA GLY A 50 -2.16 3.32 -5.84
C GLY A 50 -3.61 3.02 -6.24
N ASN A 51 -4.52 2.96 -5.27
CA ASN A 51 -5.94 2.71 -5.47
C ASN A 51 -6.58 3.81 -6.35
N ALA A 52 -6.23 5.08 -6.10
CA ALA A 52 -6.73 6.19 -6.91
C ALA A 52 -6.27 6.10 -8.38
N LYS A 53 -4.98 5.76 -8.61
CA LYS A 53 -4.46 5.53 -9.96
C LYS A 53 -5.14 4.34 -10.64
N GLU A 54 -5.36 3.26 -9.90
CA GLU A 54 -6.02 2.07 -10.43
C GLU A 54 -7.47 2.37 -10.86
N ALA A 55 -8.24 3.04 -10.00
CA ALA A 55 -9.61 3.47 -10.30
C ALA A 55 -9.67 4.41 -11.52
N ALA A 56 -8.74 5.38 -11.61
CA ALA A 56 -8.64 6.26 -12.77
C ALA A 56 -8.31 5.50 -14.06
N LYS A 57 -7.38 4.53 -13.99
CA LYS A 57 -7.03 3.69 -15.12
C LYS A 57 -8.19 2.80 -15.57
N GLU A 58 -8.95 2.24 -14.63
CA GLU A 58 -10.15 1.46 -14.92
C GLU A 58 -11.23 2.30 -15.62
N ALA A 59 -11.46 3.53 -15.14
CA ALA A 59 -12.41 4.45 -15.75
C ALA A 59 -12.02 4.81 -17.19
N VAL A 60 -10.74 5.14 -17.42
CA VAL A 60 -10.21 5.42 -18.77
C VAL A 60 -10.34 4.19 -19.66
N ASN A 61 -10.01 2.99 -19.15
CA ASN A 61 -10.06 1.76 -19.94
C ASN A 61 -11.52 1.42 -20.32
N LYS A 62 -12.48 1.57 -19.40
CA LYS A 62 -13.92 1.42 -19.69
C LYS A 62 -14.40 2.45 -20.71
N ALA A 63 -13.98 3.71 -20.60
CA ALA A 63 -14.33 4.75 -21.57
C ALA A 63 -13.77 4.44 -22.97
N ALA A 64 -12.52 3.97 -23.05
CA ALA A 64 -11.89 3.55 -24.29
C ALA A 64 -12.59 2.32 -24.89
N GLU A 65 -12.97 1.33 -24.06
CA GLU A 65 -13.71 0.14 -24.51
C GLU A 65 -15.10 0.51 -25.04
N LEU A 66 -15.80 1.44 -24.39
CA LEU A 66 -17.10 1.95 -24.85
C LEU A 66 -17.00 2.74 -26.16
N ALA A 67 -15.91 3.50 -26.34
CA ALA A 67 -15.65 4.22 -27.59
C ALA A 67 -15.34 3.24 -28.74
N ASN A 68 -14.58 2.18 -28.46
CA ASN A 68 -14.18 1.19 -29.47
C ASN A 68 -15.31 0.21 -29.84
N ARG A 69 -16.31 0.04 -28.96
CA ARG A 69 -17.49 -0.80 -29.22
C ARG A 69 -18.61 -0.08 -29.99
N LYS A 70 -18.49 1.23 -30.19
CA LYS A 70 -19.41 2.08 -30.98
C LYS A 70 -18.90 2.44 -32.38
N LEU A 71 -17.68 2.02 -32.73
CA LEU A 71 -17.13 2.03 -34.09
C LEU A 71 -17.27 0.63 -34.69
#